data_AF-A0A932N487-F1
#
_entry.id   AF-A0A932N487-F1
#
_cell.length_a   1.000
_cell.length_b   1.000
_cell.length_c   1.000
_cell.angle_alpha   90.00
_cell.angle_beta   90.00
_cell.angle_gamma   90.00
#
_symmetry.space_group_name_H-M   'P 1'
#
loop_
_entity.id
_entity.type
_entity.pdbx_description
1 polymer ?
#
loop_
_entity_poly.entity_id
_entity_poly.type
_entity_poly.pdbx_seq_one_letter_code
_entity_poly.pdbx_strand_id
1 'polypeptide(L)'
;MKTTQFKLKANADFEAVLAPIAQAQPDLILVFGGLSFFESPKLAETIKKLAPNAALAGCSTAGEIAVDRVYDNTCVVTAVKFEKTKVTQVSTTIAGMADSFGAGERLAGLLPAEGLRAVLVFGTGVAINGSALVAGLQSKLDASVTISGGLAADAGAFKQTWTMGPTGSHDDEIVGIGLYGTDVNVSYGTFAGWEPFGPARKVTRCEQNILYELDGERALDIYKRYLGDYAKD
;
A
#
# COMPACT_ATOMS: atom_id res chain seq x y z
N MET A 1 17.47 14.63 1.20
CA MET A 1 17.09 13.23 0.91
C MET A 1 17.79 12.79 -0.38
N LYS A 2 18.39 11.60 -0.41
CA LYS A 2 18.95 11.00 -1.63
C LYS A 2 18.18 9.73 -1.95
N THR A 3 17.91 9.49 -3.24
CA THR A 3 17.14 8.33 -3.70
C THR A 3 17.85 7.64 -4.84
N THR A 4 17.87 6.31 -4.82
CA THR A 4 18.33 5.47 -5.92
C THR A 4 17.27 4.44 -6.24
N GLN A 5 16.89 4.32 -7.51
CA GLN A 5 15.84 3.41 -7.95
C GLN A 5 16.42 2.32 -8.87
N PHE A 6 15.96 1.09 -8.66
CA PHE A 6 16.35 -0.10 -9.42
C PHE A 6 15.10 -0.74 -9.99
N LYS A 7 15.21 -1.25 -11.22
CA LYS A 7 14.16 -2.05 -11.85
C LYS A 7 14.65 -3.47 -12.06
N LEU A 8 13.88 -4.43 -11.58
CA LEU A 8 14.15 -5.86 -11.66
C LEU A 8 13.19 -6.54 -12.62
N LYS A 9 13.69 -7.57 -13.30
CA LYS A 9 12.89 -8.58 -13.99
C LYS A 9 12.92 -9.87 -13.16
N ALA A 10 11.90 -10.73 -13.29
CA ALA A 10 11.75 -11.92 -12.45
C ALA A 10 12.97 -12.86 -12.47
N ASN A 11 13.67 -12.94 -13.60
CA ASN A 11 14.85 -13.78 -13.79
C ASN A 11 16.19 -13.05 -13.54
N ALA A 12 16.17 -11.84 -12.99
CA ALA A 12 17.38 -11.08 -12.73
C ALA A 12 18.20 -11.69 -11.58
N ASP A 13 19.51 -11.45 -11.62
CA ASP A 13 20.37 -11.64 -10.44
C ASP A 13 20.16 -10.44 -9.50
N PHE A 14 19.31 -10.63 -8.48
CA PHE A 14 18.97 -9.58 -7.53
C PHE A 14 20.19 -9.05 -6.77
N GLU A 15 21.15 -9.91 -6.42
CA GLU A 15 22.32 -9.49 -5.66
C GLU A 15 23.21 -8.59 -6.52
N ALA A 16 23.44 -8.96 -7.79
CA ALA A 16 24.21 -8.14 -8.71
C ALA A 16 23.55 -6.78 -8.99
N VAL A 17 22.24 -6.75 -9.24
CA VAL A 17 21.53 -5.51 -9.58
C VAL A 17 21.39 -4.59 -8.36
N LEU A 18 21.17 -5.15 -7.17
CA LEU A 18 20.95 -4.39 -5.94
C LEU A 18 22.24 -4.10 -5.16
N ALA A 19 23.40 -4.64 -5.57
CA ALA A 19 24.69 -4.42 -4.90
C ALA A 19 24.98 -2.94 -4.52
N PRO A 20 24.62 -1.92 -5.34
CA PRO A 20 24.85 -0.52 -4.97
C PRO A 20 24.09 -0.06 -3.71
N ILE A 21 23.04 -0.76 -3.28
CA ILE A 21 22.29 -0.47 -2.04
C ILE A 21 23.21 -0.54 -0.82
N ALA A 22 24.14 -1.49 -0.77
CA ALA A 22 25.05 -1.65 0.37
C ALA A 22 25.93 -0.41 0.60
N GLN A 23 26.35 0.25 -0.49
CA GLN A 23 27.14 1.48 -0.41
C GLN A 23 26.29 2.71 -0.08
N ALA A 24 25.03 2.73 -0.52
CA ALA A 24 24.11 3.83 -0.26
C ALA A 24 23.65 3.92 1.20
N GLN A 25 23.73 2.83 1.96
CA GLN A 25 23.30 2.72 3.36
C GLN A 25 21.94 3.39 3.63
N PRO A 26 20.90 3.03 2.88
CA PRO A 26 19.60 3.70 2.97
C PRO A 26 18.96 3.50 4.35
N ASP A 27 18.08 4.42 4.71
CA ASP A 27 17.26 4.32 5.93
C ASP A 27 15.91 3.65 5.65
N LEU A 28 15.46 3.70 4.39
CA LEU A 28 14.21 3.09 3.91
C LEU A 28 14.41 2.48 2.52
N ILE A 29 13.85 1.30 2.31
CA ILE A 29 13.74 0.65 1.01
C ILE A 29 12.25 0.39 0.74
N LEU A 30 11.78 0.92 -0.40
CA LEU A 30 10.43 0.70 -0.90
C LEU A 30 10.45 -0.31 -2.05
N VAL A 31 9.55 -1.29 -2.02
CA VAL A 31 9.46 -2.37 -3.02
C VAL A 31 8.05 -2.46 -3.60
N PHE A 32 7.92 -2.25 -4.91
CA PHE A 32 6.65 -2.37 -5.62
C PHE A 32 6.82 -3.25 -6.85
N GLY A 33 6.06 -4.33 -6.97
CA GLY A 33 6.26 -5.27 -8.09
C GLY A 33 5.11 -6.24 -8.34
N GLY A 34 5.24 -7.03 -9.40
CA GLY A 34 4.33 -8.13 -9.66
C GLY A 34 4.42 -9.24 -8.60
N LEU A 35 3.37 -10.08 -8.52
CA LEU A 35 3.22 -11.14 -7.50
C LEU A 35 4.44 -12.06 -7.35
N SER A 36 5.08 -12.43 -8.47
CA SER A 36 6.20 -13.37 -8.49
C SER A 36 7.43 -12.92 -7.68
N PHE A 37 7.56 -11.62 -7.38
CA PHE A 37 8.63 -11.09 -6.54
C PHE A 37 8.35 -11.23 -5.03
N PHE A 38 7.11 -11.56 -4.65
CA PHE A 38 6.66 -11.68 -3.27
C PHE A 38 6.41 -13.14 -2.86
N GLU A 39 6.09 -14.01 -3.82
CA GLU A 39 5.87 -15.45 -3.61
C GLU A 39 7.11 -16.22 -3.11
N SER A 40 8.30 -15.62 -3.25
CA SER A 40 9.57 -16.17 -2.78
C SER A 40 10.25 -15.21 -1.80
N PRO A 41 10.87 -15.72 -0.72
CA PRO A 41 11.61 -14.87 0.22
C PRO A 41 12.88 -14.26 -0.38
N LYS A 42 13.35 -14.75 -1.54
CA LYS A 42 14.65 -14.42 -2.12
C LYS A 42 14.90 -12.92 -2.27
N LEU A 43 13.92 -12.15 -2.73
CA LEU A 43 14.07 -10.70 -2.88
C LEU A 43 14.21 -10.01 -1.52
N ALA A 44 13.31 -10.32 -0.58
CA ALA A 44 13.35 -9.75 0.77
C ALA A 44 14.66 -10.09 1.50
N GLU A 45 15.12 -11.34 1.39
CA GLU A 45 16.39 -11.80 1.98
C GLU A 45 17.59 -11.10 1.36
N THR A 46 17.60 -10.91 0.04
CA THR A 46 18.68 -10.20 -0.65
C THR A 46 18.75 -8.74 -0.18
N ILE A 47 17.61 -8.07 -0.06
CA ILE A 47 17.54 -6.69 0.43
C ILE A 47 18.03 -6.61 1.89
N LYS A 48 17.54 -7.49 2.78
CA LYS A 48 17.95 -7.52 4.18
C LYS A 48 19.45 -7.80 4.35
N LYS A 49 20.02 -8.66 3.49
CA LYS A 49 21.47 -8.93 3.47
C LYS A 49 22.27 -7.68 3.09
N LEU A 50 21.82 -6.94 2.07
CA LEU A 50 22.52 -5.77 1.55
C LEU A 50 22.33 -4.50 2.39
N ALA A 51 21.20 -4.37 3.09
CA ALA A 51 20.86 -3.20 3.91
C ALA A 51 20.16 -3.62 5.22
N PRO A 52 20.87 -4.28 6.16
CA PRO A 52 20.27 -4.84 7.37
C PRO A 52 19.67 -3.80 8.33
N ASN A 53 20.09 -2.54 8.21
CA ASN A 53 19.63 -1.44 9.06
C ASN A 53 18.52 -0.60 8.40
N ALA A 54 18.19 -0.86 7.13
CA ALA A 54 17.14 -0.12 6.43
C ALA A 54 15.76 -0.65 6.83
N ALA A 55 14.80 0.25 7.01
CA ALA A 55 13.40 -0.12 7.03
C ALA A 55 13.00 -0.68 5.66
N LEU A 56 12.16 -1.71 5.64
CA LEU A 56 11.65 -2.35 4.43
C LEU A 56 10.14 -2.25 4.42
N ALA A 57 9.59 -1.69 3.34
CA ALA A 57 8.16 -1.67 3.10
C ALA A 57 7.86 -1.83 1.61
N GLY A 58 6.68 -2.35 1.30
CA GLY A 58 6.30 -2.56 -0.08
C GLY A 58 5.04 -3.38 -0.23
N CYS A 59 4.59 -3.54 -1.46
CA CYS A 59 3.48 -4.41 -1.79
C CYS A 59 3.47 -4.83 -3.26
N SER A 60 2.72 -5.89 -3.54
CA SER A 60 2.43 -6.29 -4.91
C SER A 60 1.57 -5.24 -5.61
N THR A 61 1.70 -5.11 -6.93
CA THR A 61 0.99 -4.09 -7.72
C THR A 61 0.37 -4.65 -8.99
N ALA A 62 -0.43 -3.83 -9.68
CA ALA A 62 -0.96 -4.09 -11.02
C ALA A 62 -0.16 -3.37 -12.12
N GLY A 63 0.94 -2.71 -11.77
CA GLY A 63 1.78 -1.92 -12.66
C GLY A 63 2.80 -1.13 -11.85
N GLU A 64 4.06 -1.17 -12.29
CA GLU A 64 5.18 -0.55 -11.58
C GLU A 64 5.60 0.75 -12.26
N ILE A 65 5.62 1.84 -11.49
CA ILE A 65 6.10 3.14 -11.97
C ILE A 65 7.59 3.24 -11.70
N ALA A 66 8.37 3.39 -12.76
CA ALA A 66 9.79 3.69 -12.66
C ALA A 66 10.16 4.82 -13.63
N VAL A 67 10.85 5.84 -13.11
CA VAL A 67 11.23 7.04 -13.87
C VAL A 67 10.01 7.71 -14.51
N ASP A 68 9.81 7.58 -15.82
CA ASP A 68 8.79 8.25 -16.63
C ASP A 68 7.80 7.25 -17.26
N ARG A 69 7.81 5.99 -16.82
CA ARG A 69 7.04 4.91 -17.45
C ARG A 69 6.35 4.01 -16.43
N VAL A 70 5.30 3.36 -16.92
CA VAL A 70 4.64 2.22 -16.28
C VAL A 70 5.18 0.94 -16.92
N TYR A 71 5.46 -0.05 -16.09
CA TYR A 71 5.91 -1.38 -16.48
C TYR A 71 4.98 -2.43 -15.91
N ASP A 72 4.92 -3.57 -16.59
CA ASP A 72 4.21 -4.76 -16.11
C ASP A 72 5.22 -5.88 -15.84
N ASN A 73 4.89 -6.74 -14.86
CA ASN A 73 5.68 -7.92 -14.51
C ASN A 73 7.14 -7.58 -14.14
N THR A 74 7.37 -6.41 -13.55
CA THR A 74 8.66 -5.98 -13.03
C THR A 74 8.59 -5.75 -11.53
N CYS A 75 9.71 -5.33 -10.95
CA CYS A 75 9.75 -4.86 -9.57
C CYS A 75 10.64 -3.63 -9.50
N VAL A 76 10.15 -2.58 -8.85
CA VAL A 76 10.84 -1.33 -8.60
C VAL A 76 11.25 -1.30 -7.14
N VAL A 77 12.56 -1.20 -6.91
CA VAL A 77 13.16 -1.04 -5.58
C VAL A 77 13.70 0.38 -5.48
N THR A 78 13.22 1.14 -4.50
CA THR A 78 13.68 2.51 -4.25
C THR A 78 14.37 2.59 -2.90
N ALA A 79 15.68 2.83 -2.91
CA ALA A 79 16.49 3.08 -1.71
C ALA A 79 16.48 4.58 -1.39
N VAL A 80 16.14 4.92 -0.15
CA VAL A 80 15.99 6.30 0.33
C VAL A 80 16.93 6.53 1.51
N LYS A 81 17.79 7.53 1.40
CA LYS A 81 18.62 8.05 2.48
C LYS A 81 18.11 9.42 2.93
N PHE A 82 17.73 9.52 4.19
CA PHE A 82 17.42 10.78 4.84
C PHE A 82 18.68 11.40 5.46
N GLU A 83 18.68 12.72 5.57
CA GLU A 83 19.78 13.44 6.22
C GLU A 83 19.60 13.49 7.74
N LYS A 84 18.35 13.68 8.19
CA LYS A 84 18.01 13.90 9.60
C LYS A 84 16.78 13.14 10.09
N THR A 85 15.97 12.61 9.17
CA THR A 85 14.73 11.91 9.48
C THR A 85 15.04 10.51 10.01
N LYS A 86 14.51 10.18 11.18
CA LYS A 86 14.52 8.80 11.68
C LYS A 86 13.34 8.04 11.06
N VAL A 87 13.57 6.78 10.73
CA VAL A 87 12.58 5.88 10.16
C VAL A 87 12.30 4.75 11.16
N THR A 88 11.04 4.35 11.30
CA THR A 88 10.65 3.15 12.07
C THR A 88 9.69 2.33 11.25
N GLN A 89 9.93 1.02 11.18
CA GLN A 89 9.03 0.06 10.53
C GLN A 89 8.27 -0.75 11.58
N VAL A 90 7.00 -1.02 11.30
CA VAL A 90 6.12 -1.87 12.10
C VAL A 90 5.26 -2.71 11.17
N SER A 91 4.80 -3.86 11.61
CA SER A 91 3.74 -4.60 10.93
C SER A 91 2.75 -5.20 11.92
N THR A 92 1.54 -5.48 11.45
CA THR A 92 0.52 -6.21 12.19
C THR A 92 -0.27 -7.09 11.24
N THR A 93 -0.76 -8.22 11.73
CA THR A 93 -1.65 -9.08 10.95
C THR A 93 -3.03 -8.44 10.78
N ILE A 94 -3.74 -8.83 9.73
CA ILE A 94 -5.14 -8.53 9.49
C ILE A 94 -5.91 -9.85 9.30
N ALA A 95 -6.86 -10.12 10.19
CA ALA A 95 -7.64 -11.37 10.13
C ALA A 95 -8.69 -11.38 8.99
N GLY A 96 -9.01 -10.20 8.45
CA GLY A 96 -9.96 -10.01 7.37
C GLY A 96 -10.65 -8.65 7.43
N MET A 97 -11.67 -8.46 6.59
CA MET A 97 -12.22 -7.12 6.33
C MET A 97 -12.79 -6.44 7.58
N ALA A 98 -13.45 -7.19 8.45
CA ALA A 98 -14.03 -6.68 9.69
C ALA A 98 -12.97 -6.21 10.71
N ASP A 99 -11.75 -6.73 10.62
CA ASP A 99 -10.63 -6.40 11.52
C ASP A 99 -9.87 -5.14 11.06
N SER A 100 -10.20 -4.54 9.91
CA SER A 100 -9.44 -3.40 9.35
C SER A 100 -9.27 -2.24 10.33
N PHE A 101 -10.32 -1.88 11.09
CA PHE A 101 -10.22 -0.83 12.12
C PHE A 101 -9.27 -1.24 13.26
N GLY A 102 -9.43 -2.45 13.79
CA GLY A 102 -8.58 -2.99 14.85
C GLY A 102 -7.12 -3.12 14.41
N ALA A 103 -6.88 -3.51 13.16
CA ALA A 103 -5.55 -3.54 12.56
C ALA A 103 -4.93 -2.14 12.49
N GLY A 104 -5.71 -1.11 12.16
CA GLY A 104 -5.28 0.28 12.23
C GLY A 104 -4.87 0.73 13.62
N GLU A 105 -5.68 0.40 14.65
CA GLU A 105 -5.33 0.69 16.04
C GLU A 105 -4.05 -0.02 16.48
N ARG A 106 -3.90 -1.31 16.15
CA ARG A 106 -2.71 -2.10 16.47
C ARG A 106 -1.46 -1.50 15.83
N LEU A 107 -1.53 -1.19 14.53
CA LEU A 107 -0.39 -0.64 13.80
C LEU A 107 0.04 0.72 14.37
N ALA A 108 -0.92 1.60 14.68
CA ALA A 108 -0.63 2.89 15.31
C ALA A 108 0.00 2.73 16.70
N GLY A 109 -0.48 1.78 17.51
CA GLY A 109 0.06 1.51 18.85
C GLY A 109 1.51 1.00 18.87
N LEU A 110 1.99 0.44 17.75
CA LEU A 110 3.38 0.00 17.60
C LEU A 110 4.34 1.15 17.23
N LEU A 111 3.81 2.30 16.79
CA LEU A 111 4.61 3.47 16.42
C LEU A 111 4.87 4.36 17.64
N PRO A 112 6.14 4.65 17.98
CA PRO A 112 6.45 5.69 18.95
C PRO A 112 5.75 7.02 18.62
N ALA A 113 5.08 7.62 19.58
CA ALA A 113 4.34 8.86 19.35
C ALA A 113 5.26 10.09 19.24
N GLU A 114 6.35 10.11 20.02
CA GLU A 114 7.23 11.28 20.12
C GLU A 114 7.92 11.58 18.78
N GLY A 115 7.65 12.77 18.24
CA GLY A 115 8.28 13.26 17.01
C GLY A 115 7.78 12.61 15.73
N LEU A 116 6.76 11.74 15.77
CA LEU A 116 6.14 11.16 14.58
C LEU A 116 5.47 12.25 13.75
N ARG A 117 5.78 12.32 12.45
CA ARG A 117 5.21 13.32 11.52
C ARG A 117 4.38 12.73 10.41
N ALA A 118 4.75 11.56 9.93
CA ALA A 118 3.99 10.87 8.90
C ALA A 118 4.09 9.36 9.03
N VAL A 119 3.06 8.69 8.53
CA VAL A 119 3.01 7.23 8.41
C VAL A 119 2.72 6.88 6.96
N LEU A 120 3.62 6.12 6.33
CA LEU A 120 3.32 5.40 5.10
C LEU A 120 2.76 4.03 5.45
N VAL A 121 1.58 3.67 4.94
CA VAL A 121 0.92 2.39 5.23
C VAL A 121 0.67 1.59 3.96
N PHE A 122 1.05 0.31 3.98
CA PHE A 122 0.79 -0.64 2.90
C PHE A 122 0.00 -1.82 3.46
N GLY A 123 -1.24 -1.95 3.01
CA GLY A 123 -2.12 -3.05 3.37
C GLY A 123 -2.27 -4.06 2.22
N THR A 124 -2.92 -5.18 2.53
CA THR A 124 -3.41 -6.11 1.50
C THR A 124 -4.42 -5.41 0.58
N GLY A 125 -4.67 -5.93 -0.62
CA GLY A 125 -5.69 -5.42 -1.55
C GLY A 125 -7.02 -6.16 -1.49
N VAL A 126 -7.03 -7.32 -0.85
CA VAL A 126 -8.18 -8.19 -0.68
C VAL A 126 -8.47 -8.40 0.80
N ALA A 127 -9.73 -8.69 1.13
CA ALA A 127 -10.19 -8.90 2.50
C ALA A 127 -9.84 -7.75 3.48
N ILE A 128 -9.86 -6.51 2.99
CA ILE A 128 -9.58 -5.30 3.77
C ILE A 128 -10.58 -4.18 3.45
N ASN A 129 -10.82 -3.31 4.42
CA ASN A 129 -11.49 -2.03 4.24
C ASN A 129 -10.51 -0.90 4.55
N GLY A 130 -9.99 -0.25 3.49
CA GLY A 130 -8.99 0.81 3.62
C GLY A 130 -9.48 2.02 4.41
N SER A 131 -10.76 2.36 4.33
CA SER A 131 -11.32 3.49 5.10
C SER A 131 -11.35 3.17 6.60
N ALA A 132 -11.76 1.95 6.97
CA ALA A 132 -11.74 1.50 8.35
C ALA A 132 -10.31 1.41 8.91
N LEU A 133 -9.34 0.96 8.11
CA LEU A 133 -7.92 0.96 8.48
C LEU A 133 -7.41 2.36 8.82
N VAL A 134 -7.67 3.34 7.94
CA VAL A 134 -7.27 4.73 8.16
C VAL A 134 -7.96 5.31 9.39
N ALA A 135 -9.25 5.03 9.59
CA ALA A 135 -9.97 5.47 10.79
C ALA A 135 -9.38 4.86 12.08
N GLY A 136 -8.97 3.59 12.04
CA GLY A 136 -8.29 2.93 13.16
C GLY A 136 -6.96 3.60 13.51
N LEU A 137 -6.13 3.90 12.50
CA LEU A 137 -4.89 4.66 12.68
C LEU A 137 -5.15 6.04 13.29
N GLN A 138 -6.08 6.81 12.72
CA GLN A 138 -6.44 8.16 13.18
C GLN A 138 -6.99 8.19 14.61
N SER A 139 -7.58 7.09 15.08
CA SER A 139 -8.10 7.01 16.46
C SER A 139 -6.99 6.98 17.53
N LYS A 140 -5.74 6.68 17.15
CA LYS A 140 -4.58 6.59 18.05
C LYS A 140 -3.49 7.59 17.74
N LEU A 141 -3.37 8.01 16.49
CA LEU A 141 -2.36 8.98 16.06
C LEU A 141 -2.82 10.41 16.34
N ASP A 142 -1.85 11.29 16.60
CA ASP A 142 -2.13 12.73 16.71
C ASP A 142 -2.64 13.27 15.36
N ALA A 143 -3.60 14.20 15.40
CA ALA A 143 -4.23 14.76 14.22
C ALA A 143 -3.26 15.48 13.26
N SER A 144 -2.06 15.87 13.74
CA SER A 144 -1.01 16.45 12.91
C SER A 144 -0.19 15.43 12.13
N VAL A 145 -0.32 14.13 12.41
CA VAL A 145 0.40 13.06 11.70
C VAL A 145 -0.26 12.82 10.35
N THR A 146 0.52 12.98 9.27
CA THR A 146 0.04 12.68 7.92
C THR A 146 0.02 11.17 7.66
N ILE A 147 -1.10 10.65 7.17
CA ILE A 147 -1.22 9.24 6.75
C ILE A 147 -1.29 9.19 5.23
N SER A 148 -0.42 8.40 4.62
CA SER A 148 -0.41 8.14 3.16
C SER A 148 -0.02 6.69 2.89
N GLY A 149 -0.17 6.22 1.66
CA GLY A 149 0.25 4.87 1.28
C GLY A 149 -0.64 4.26 0.21
N GLY A 150 -0.84 2.95 0.29
CA GLY A 150 -1.63 2.22 -0.71
C GLY A 150 -2.02 0.82 -0.27
N LEU A 151 -2.90 0.19 -1.03
CA LEU A 151 -3.24 -1.22 -0.89
C LEU A 151 -2.57 -2.00 -2.01
N ALA A 152 -2.13 -3.21 -1.68
CA ALA A 152 -1.53 -4.14 -2.62
C ALA A 152 -2.51 -4.49 -3.75
N ALA A 153 -2.00 -4.94 -4.90
CA ALA A 153 -2.80 -5.38 -6.03
C ALA A 153 -2.22 -6.63 -6.68
N ASP A 154 -3.03 -7.32 -7.48
CA ASP A 154 -2.74 -8.58 -8.13
C ASP A 154 -3.12 -8.58 -9.62
N ALA A 155 -2.81 -7.47 -10.30
CA ALA A 155 -3.18 -7.22 -11.69
C ALA A 155 -4.71 -7.34 -11.96
N GLY A 156 -5.54 -7.04 -10.97
CA GLY A 156 -7.00 -7.05 -11.09
C GLY A 156 -7.63 -8.44 -10.96
N ALA A 157 -6.91 -9.44 -10.45
CA ALA A 157 -7.47 -10.76 -10.20
C ALA A 157 -8.36 -10.80 -8.95
N PHE A 158 -8.15 -9.90 -7.99
CA PHE A 158 -8.86 -9.83 -6.70
C PHE A 158 -8.88 -11.16 -5.93
N LYS A 159 -7.77 -11.90 -5.95
CA LYS A 159 -7.59 -13.20 -5.29
C LYS A 159 -6.62 -13.14 -4.13
N GLN A 160 -5.42 -12.62 -4.35
CA GLN A 160 -4.34 -12.68 -3.37
C GLN A 160 -3.32 -11.59 -3.63
N THR A 161 -2.95 -10.87 -2.60
CA THR A 161 -2.04 -9.72 -2.69
C THR A 161 -1.03 -9.78 -1.57
N TRP A 162 0.15 -9.21 -1.78
CA TRP A 162 1.25 -9.31 -0.83
C TRP A 162 1.69 -7.94 -0.33
N THR A 163 2.07 -7.86 0.93
CA THR A 163 2.89 -6.79 1.48
C THR A 163 4.29 -7.32 1.77
N MET A 164 5.30 -6.45 1.78
CA MET A 164 6.66 -6.79 2.19
C MET A 164 7.08 -5.85 3.31
N GLY A 165 7.56 -6.42 4.42
CA GLY A 165 7.86 -5.70 5.65
C GLY A 165 9.03 -6.27 6.44
N PRO A 166 9.09 -5.99 7.76
CA PRO A 166 10.21 -6.36 8.63
C PRO A 166 10.49 -7.87 8.65
N THR A 167 9.45 -8.70 8.53
CA THR A 167 9.50 -10.16 8.62
C THR A 167 9.55 -10.86 7.26
N GLY A 168 9.40 -10.14 6.14
CA GLY A 168 9.39 -10.71 4.79
C GLY A 168 8.14 -10.33 4.02
N SER A 169 7.75 -11.18 3.07
CA SER A 169 6.50 -11.02 2.31
C SER A 169 5.38 -11.79 2.99
N HIS A 170 4.21 -11.17 3.15
CA HIS A 170 3.01 -11.79 3.73
C HIS A 170 1.76 -11.34 2.97
N ASP A 171 0.74 -12.19 2.95
CA ASP A 171 -0.57 -11.89 2.34
C ASP A 171 -1.65 -11.57 3.38
N ASP A 172 -1.28 -11.51 4.65
CA ASP A 172 -2.14 -11.21 5.80
C ASP A 172 -1.53 -10.16 6.75
N GLU A 173 -0.51 -9.40 6.33
CA GLU A 173 0.07 -8.31 7.12
C GLU A 173 -0.15 -6.93 6.49
N ILE A 174 -0.26 -5.93 7.37
CA ILE A 174 -0.20 -4.50 7.06
C ILE A 174 1.15 -3.98 7.56
N VAL A 175 1.85 -3.23 6.72
CA VAL A 175 3.16 -2.65 7.03
C VAL A 175 3.04 -1.14 7.16
N GLY A 176 3.64 -0.59 8.22
CA GLY A 176 3.68 0.85 8.49
C GLY A 176 5.11 1.37 8.60
N ILE A 177 5.39 2.51 7.99
CA ILE A 177 6.65 3.27 8.11
C ILE A 177 6.37 4.62 8.76
N GLY A 178 6.85 4.80 9.98
CA GLY A 178 6.85 6.11 10.65
C GLY A 178 8.06 6.94 10.24
N LEU A 179 7.82 8.20 9.89
CA LEU A 179 8.83 9.22 9.60
C LEU A 179 8.82 10.28 10.71
N TYR A 180 10.00 10.55 11.28
CA TYR A 180 10.14 11.33 12.51
C TYR A 180 11.01 12.58 12.34
N GLY A 181 10.70 13.60 13.15
CA GLY A 181 11.46 14.84 13.24
C GLY A 181 10.86 15.97 12.39
N THR A 182 11.34 17.20 12.59
CA THR A 182 10.78 18.41 11.96
C THR A 182 11.36 18.71 10.58
N ASP A 183 12.43 18.04 10.16
CA ASP A 183 13.07 18.25 8.86
C ASP A 183 12.39 17.47 7.72
N VAL A 184 11.38 16.64 8.01
CA VAL A 184 10.55 15.97 7.00
C VAL A 184 9.24 16.71 6.82
N ASN A 185 9.00 17.16 5.59
CA ASN A 185 7.72 17.73 5.18
C ASN A 185 7.03 16.74 4.26
N VAL A 186 5.83 16.31 4.64
CA VAL A 186 5.00 15.43 3.83
C VAL A 186 3.78 16.21 3.39
N SER A 187 3.44 16.06 2.12
CA SER A 187 2.24 16.64 1.52
C SER A 187 1.70 15.65 0.51
N TYR A 188 0.39 15.69 0.28
CA TYR A 188 -0.26 14.83 -0.70
C TYR A 188 -1.07 15.68 -1.67
N GLY A 189 -1.24 15.17 -2.87
CA GLY A 189 -2.14 15.70 -3.89
C GLY A 189 -2.91 14.54 -4.49
N THR A 190 -4.17 14.77 -4.83
CA THR A 190 -5.00 13.77 -5.51
C THR A 190 -5.57 14.37 -6.78
N PHE A 191 -5.40 13.65 -7.88
CA PHE A 191 -6.09 13.89 -9.14
C PHE A 191 -6.69 12.56 -9.57
N ALA A 192 -7.79 12.22 -8.93
CA ALA A 192 -8.49 10.96 -9.11
C ALA A 192 -9.99 11.21 -9.00
N GLY A 193 -10.77 10.35 -9.65
CA GLY A 193 -12.23 10.43 -9.64
C GLY A 193 -12.83 9.93 -10.93
N TRP A 194 -14.10 9.62 -10.86
CA TRP A 194 -14.92 9.33 -12.03
C TRP A 194 -15.60 10.61 -12.47
N GLU A 195 -15.61 10.89 -13.76
CA GLU A 195 -16.48 11.94 -14.28
C GLU A 195 -17.94 11.47 -14.10
N PRO A 196 -18.80 12.23 -13.40
CA PRO A 196 -20.15 11.80 -13.14
C PRO A 196 -20.91 11.63 -14.45
N PHE A 197 -21.55 10.48 -14.61
CA PHE A 197 -22.37 10.16 -15.77
C PHE A 197 -23.81 9.87 -15.34
N GLY A 198 -24.78 10.49 -16.00
CA GLY A 198 -26.21 10.28 -15.76
C GLY A 198 -26.78 11.08 -14.59
N PRO A 199 -28.04 10.81 -14.21
CA PRO A 199 -28.71 11.53 -13.13
C PRO A 199 -28.14 11.17 -11.76
N ALA A 200 -28.13 12.13 -10.84
CA ALA A 200 -27.81 11.87 -9.44
C ALA A 200 -28.83 10.91 -8.82
N ARG A 201 -28.35 9.94 -8.05
CA ARG A 201 -29.14 8.90 -7.36
C ARG A 201 -28.81 8.89 -5.88
N LYS A 202 -29.78 8.65 -5.01
CA LYS A 202 -29.58 8.54 -3.56
C LYS A 202 -29.40 7.07 -3.17
N VAL A 203 -28.33 6.76 -2.44
CA VAL A 203 -28.21 5.47 -1.75
C VAL A 203 -29.25 5.39 -0.64
N THR A 204 -30.25 4.51 -0.80
CA THR A 204 -31.31 4.31 0.20
C THR A 204 -31.04 3.11 1.10
N ARG A 205 -30.22 2.16 0.64
CA ARG A 205 -29.75 1.02 1.45
C ARG A 205 -28.39 0.53 0.99
N CYS A 206 -27.46 0.46 1.93
CA CYS A 206 -26.15 -0.18 1.76
C CYS A 206 -25.71 -0.83 3.07
N GLU A 207 -24.83 -1.81 2.98
CA GLU A 207 -24.07 -2.33 4.12
C GLU A 207 -22.60 -2.18 3.77
N GLN A 208 -21.90 -1.26 4.45
CA GLN A 208 -20.52 -0.90 4.12
C GLN A 208 -20.34 -0.60 2.62
N ASN A 209 -19.54 -1.37 1.90
CA ASN A 209 -19.29 -1.22 0.46
C ASN A 209 -20.29 -1.98 -0.44
N ILE A 210 -21.27 -2.67 0.14
CA ILE A 210 -22.30 -3.42 -0.61
C ILE A 210 -23.53 -2.53 -0.79
N LEU A 211 -23.78 -2.12 -2.03
CA LEU A 211 -24.93 -1.31 -2.42
C LEU A 211 -26.14 -2.18 -2.74
N TYR A 212 -27.25 -2.00 -2.01
CA TYR A 212 -28.47 -2.77 -2.24
C TYR A 212 -29.52 -1.95 -3.00
N GLU A 213 -29.70 -0.67 -2.65
CA GLU A 213 -30.77 0.16 -3.19
C GLU A 213 -30.33 1.59 -3.51
N LEU A 214 -30.85 2.08 -4.64
CA LEU A 214 -30.75 3.45 -5.11
C LEU A 214 -32.17 3.98 -5.36
N ASP A 215 -32.51 5.14 -4.78
CA ASP A 215 -33.84 5.75 -4.87
C ASP A 215 -35.01 4.82 -4.46
N GLY A 216 -34.75 3.86 -3.56
CA GLY A 216 -35.74 2.86 -3.14
C GLY A 216 -35.93 1.70 -4.12
N GLU A 217 -35.17 1.65 -5.22
CA GLU A 217 -35.14 0.54 -6.18
C GLU A 217 -33.87 -0.31 -5.98
N ARG A 218 -33.91 -1.59 -6.36
CA ARG A 218 -32.74 -2.48 -6.31
C ARG A 218 -31.64 -1.94 -7.23
N ALA A 219 -30.42 -1.80 -6.69
CA ALA A 219 -29.28 -1.24 -7.43
C ALA A 219 -28.97 -2.01 -8.72
N LEU A 220 -29.10 -3.34 -8.70
CA LEU A 220 -28.91 -4.19 -9.87
C LEU A 220 -29.92 -3.90 -11.00
N ASP A 221 -31.18 -3.61 -10.66
CA ASP A 221 -32.23 -3.35 -11.66
C ASP A 221 -31.98 -2.01 -12.37
N ILE A 222 -31.54 -1.01 -11.60
CA ILE A 222 -31.06 0.26 -12.15
C ILE A 222 -29.85 0.02 -13.05
N TYR A 223 -28.84 -0.72 -12.57
CA TYR A 223 -27.61 -0.99 -13.31
C TYR A 223 -27.88 -1.69 -14.66
N LYS A 224 -28.75 -2.71 -14.68
CA LYS A 224 -29.19 -3.40 -15.91
C LYS A 224 -29.88 -2.47 -16.90
N ARG A 225 -30.72 -1.55 -16.40
CA ARG A 225 -31.43 -0.58 -17.24
C ARG A 225 -30.48 0.36 -17.98
N TYR A 226 -29.37 0.76 -17.34
CA TYR A 226 -28.36 1.64 -17.94
C TYR A 226 -27.41 0.91 -18.90
N LEU A 227 -27.05 -0.33 -18.60
CA LEU A 227 -26.19 -1.14 -19.48
C LEU A 227 -26.94 -1.73 -20.67
N GLY A 228 -28.27 -1.88 -20.59
CA GLY A 228 -29.09 -2.39 -21.68
C GLY A 228 -28.65 -3.78 -22.13
N ASP A 229 -28.30 -3.92 -23.42
CA ASP A 229 -27.83 -5.18 -23.99
C ASP A 229 -26.48 -5.65 -23.41
N TYR A 230 -25.66 -4.77 -22.86
CA TYR A 230 -24.39 -5.11 -22.20
C TYR A 230 -24.55 -5.76 -20.82
N ALA A 231 -25.79 -5.87 -20.31
CA ALA A 231 -26.09 -6.53 -19.02
C ALA A 231 -26.62 -7.97 -19.18
N LYS A 232 -26.61 -8.53 -20.39
CA LYS A 232 -27.22 -9.83 -20.69
C LYS A 232 -26.36 -11.05 -20.34
N ASP A 233 -25.08 -10.86 -20.00
CA ASP A 233 -24.15 -11.92 -19.61
C ASP A 233 -23.62 -11.70 -18.18
#